data_AF-A0AAN7A1I7-F1
#
_entry.id   AF-A0AAN7A1I7-F1
#
_cell.length_a   1.000
_cell.length_b   1.000
_cell.length_c   1.000
_cell.angle_alpha   90.00
_cell.angle_beta   90.00
_cell.angle_gamma   90.00
#
_symmetry.space_group_name_H-M   'P 1'
#
loop_
_entity.id
_entity.type
_entity.pdbx_description
1 polymer ?
#
loop_
_entity_poly.entity_id
_entity_poly.type
_entity_poly.pdbx_seq_one_letter_code
_entity_poly.pdbx_strand_id
1 'polypeptide(L)'
;RNNGTAAKNGRRSGLSFLQANVAKKPGAHDTLLNLGWERAADIILVQEPWTAVKEGRRLTKTHGGYQHYTPVEEWMAGPPRTMVYVRKPRGGTQRIIGREGHRDICAVEVCGTVWVSLYR
;
A
#
# COMPACT_ATOMS: atom_id res chain seq x y z
N ARG A 1 -27.17 -1.70 -40.93
CA ARG A 1 -27.70 -0.85 -39.84
C ARG A 1 -26.87 -1.12 -38.59
N ASN A 2 -26.11 -0.11 -38.16
CA ASN A 2 -25.31 0.12 -36.93
C ASN A 2 -24.83 -1.11 -36.14
N ASN A 3 -23.58 -1.56 -36.25
CA ASN A 3 -22.34 -0.99 -35.65
C ASN A 3 -22.43 -0.68 -34.14
N GLY A 4 -22.09 -1.71 -33.35
CA GLY A 4 -21.17 -1.66 -32.21
C GLY A 4 -21.16 -0.43 -31.31
N THR A 5 -21.87 -0.52 -30.18
CA THR A 5 -21.47 0.17 -28.95
C THR A 5 -20.74 -0.82 -28.06
N ALA A 6 -19.50 -1.16 -28.43
CA ALA A 6 -18.52 -1.55 -27.43
C ALA A 6 -18.38 -0.33 -26.52
N ALA A 7 -18.88 -0.44 -25.28
CA ALA A 7 -18.58 0.53 -24.24
C ALA A 7 -17.07 0.73 -24.25
N LYS A 8 -16.61 1.95 -24.57
CA LYS A 8 -15.21 2.34 -24.39
C LYS A 8 -14.91 2.08 -22.92
N ASN A 9 -14.29 0.94 -22.62
CA ASN A 9 -13.72 0.64 -21.31
C ASN A 9 -12.73 1.76 -21.02
N GLY A 10 -13.19 2.78 -20.30
CA GLY A 10 -12.42 3.95 -19.95
C GLY A 10 -11.28 3.51 -19.04
N ARG A 11 -10.13 3.20 -19.64
CA ARG A 11 -8.88 3.00 -18.89
C ARG A 11 -8.69 4.28 -18.08
N ARG A 12 -8.73 4.19 -16.74
CA ARG A 12 -8.33 5.29 -15.85
C ARG A 12 -6.97 5.78 -16.34
N SER A 13 -6.88 7.06 -16.70
CA SER A 13 -5.72 7.66 -17.36
C SER A 13 -4.56 7.98 -16.39
N GLY A 14 -4.52 7.34 -15.21
CA GLY A 14 -3.50 7.59 -14.21
C GLY A 14 -3.60 6.64 -13.01
N LEU A 15 -2.54 6.64 -12.19
CA LEU A 15 -2.52 5.96 -10.89
C LEU A 15 -3.12 6.90 -9.83
N SER A 16 -4.03 6.39 -9.02
CA SER A 16 -4.61 7.09 -7.88
C SER A 16 -4.02 6.59 -6.57
N PHE A 17 -3.86 7.45 -5.58
CA PHE A 17 -3.29 7.05 -4.31
C PHE A 17 -4.02 7.71 -3.14
N LEU A 18 -3.93 7.07 -1.97
CA LEU A 18 -4.26 7.67 -0.69
C LEU A 18 -3.00 7.70 0.18
N GLN A 19 -2.91 8.70 1.06
CA GLN A 19 -1.86 8.77 2.05
C GLN A 19 -2.46 9.22 3.38
N ALA A 20 -2.07 8.55 4.47
CA ALA A 20 -2.35 9.04 5.81
C ALA A 20 -1.34 8.52 6.85
N ASN A 21 -1.11 9.34 7.87
CA ASN A 21 -0.61 8.88 9.15
C ASN A 21 -1.79 8.36 9.98
N VAL A 22 -1.75 7.10 10.41
CA VAL A 22 -2.84 6.45 11.16
C VAL A 22 -2.58 6.38 12.66
N ALA A 23 -1.51 7.01 13.15
CA ALA A 23 -1.13 7.15 14.56
C ALA A 23 -1.17 5.82 15.34
N LYS A 24 -0.76 4.73 14.68
CA LYS A 24 -0.80 3.35 15.15
C LYS A 24 -2.19 2.88 15.57
N LYS A 25 -3.26 3.56 15.14
CA LYS A 25 -4.64 3.22 15.50
C LYS A 25 -5.17 2.14 14.55
N PRO A 26 -5.61 0.98 15.06
CA PRO A 26 -6.07 -0.11 14.21
C PRO A 26 -7.32 0.29 13.41
N GLY A 27 -8.24 1.04 14.01
CA GLY A 27 -9.46 1.52 13.34
C GLY A 27 -9.16 2.47 12.19
N ALA A 28 -8.31 3.48 12.40
CA ALA A 28 -7.91 4.41 11.33
C ALA A 28 -7.19 3.69 10.18
N HIS A 29 -6.36 2.70 10.51
CA HIS A 29 -5.68 1.89 9.52
C HIS A 29 -6.68 1.07 8.68
N ASP A 30 -7.63 0.36 9.31
CA ASP A 30 -8.67 -0.38 8.59
C ASP A 30 -9.56 0.55 7.74
N THR A 31 -9.96 1.71 8.28
CA THR A 31 -10.76 2.69 7.55
C THR A 31 -10.05 3.20 6.30
N LEU A 32 -8.75 3.47 6.37
CA LEU A 32 -7.97 3.91 5.21
C LEU A 32 -7.92 2.84 4.12
N LEU A 33 -7.73 1.57 4.50
CA LEU A 33 -7.70 0.46 3.53
C LEU A 33 -9.07 0.27 2.86
N ASN A 34 -10.16 0.34 3.62
CA ASN A 34 -11.52 0.24 3.08
C ASN A 34 -11.87 1.44 2.19
N LEU A 35 -11.51 2.65 2.62
CA LEU A 35 -11.69 3.86 1.80
C LEU A 35 -10.89 3.75 0.49
N GLY A 36 -9.65 3.25 0.55
CA GLY A 36 -8.86 2.98 -0.65
C GLY A 36 -9.53 1.96 -1.55
N TRP A 37 -10.10 0.90 -0.98
CA TRP A 37 -10.85 -0.09 -1.74
C TRP A 37 -12.03 0.54 -2.49
N GLU A 38 -12.89 1.26 -1.78
CA GLU A 38 -14.09 1.93 -2.30
C GLU A 38 -13.77 2.98 -3.37
N ARG A 39 -12.68 3.75 -3.19
CA ARG A 39 -12.26 4.80 -4.13
C ARG A 39 -11.47 4.28 -5.32
N ALA A 40 -11.30 2.95 -5.42
CA ALA A 40 -10.45 2.33 -6.42
C ALA A 40 -8.99 2.86 -6.37
N ALA A 41 -8.51 3.21 -5.18
CA ALA A 41 -7.14 3.68 -4.96
C ALA A 41 -6.16 2.57 -5.31
N ASP A 42 -5.06 2.95 -5.93
CA ASP A 42 -4.12 1.99 -6.47
C ASP A 42 -2.93 1.76 -5.56
N ILE A 43 -2.52 2.85 -4.92
CA ILE A 43 -1.45 2.89 -3.93
C ILE A 43 -2.05 3.46 -2.65
N ILE A 44 -1.68 2.91 -1.49
CA ILE A 44 -1.97 3.51 -0.20
C ILE A 44 -0.66 3.62 0.56
N LEU A 45 -0.29 4.83 0.94
CA LEU A 45 0.90 5.14 1.72
C LEU A 45 0.48 5.34 3.19
N VAL A 46 1.00 4.52 4.09
CA VAL A 46 0.60 4.55 5.51
C VAL A 46 1.80 4.91 6.37
N GLN A 47 1.71 6.02 7.10
CA GLN A 47 2.64 6.34 8.19
C GLN A 47 2.07 5.93 9.54
N GLU A 48 2.97 5.59 10.47
CA GLU A 48 2.64 5.02 11.77
C GLU A 48 1.58 3.90 11.69
N PRO A 49 1.83 2.85 10.88
CA PRO A 49 0.89 1.76 10.75
C PRO A 49 0.66 1.08 12.09
N TRP A 50 -0.56 0.59 12.31
CA TRP A 50 -0.79 -0.38 13.39
C TRP A 50 -0.04 -1.67 13.06
N THR A 51 0.84 -2.11 13.97
CA THR A 51 1.63 -3.34 13.88
C THR A 51 1.67 -4.04 15.22
N ALA A 52 1.73 -5.37 15.23
CA ALA A 52 1.97 -6.17 16.43
C ALA A 52 2.87 -7.37 16.12
N VAL A 53 3.61 -7.84 17.12
CA VAL A 53 4.29 -9.15 17.09
C VAL A 53 3.65 -10.05 18.14
N LYS A 54 3.11 -11.19 17.72
CA LYS A 54 2.46 -12.17 18.62
C LYS A 54 2.93 -13.57 18.26
N GLU A 55 3.50 -14.30 19.21
CA GLU A 55 3.96 -15.68 19.01
C GLU A 55 4.90 -15.83 17.80
N GLY A 56 5.83 -14.88 17.63
CA GLY A 56 6.76 -14.84 16.48
C GLY A 56 6.12 -14.41 15.15
N ARG A 57 4.81 -14.14 15.12
CA ARG A 57 4.08 -13.66 13.93
C ARG A 57 4.01 -12.14 13.90
N ARG A 58 4.30 -11.57 12.73
CA ARG A 58 4.20 -10.13 12.43
C ARG A 58 2.79 -9.83 11.89
N LEU A 59 2.07 -8.93 12.54
CA LEU A 59 0.66 -8.63 12.28
C LEU A 59 0.49 -7.15 11.93
N THR A 60 -0.19 -6.87 10.82
CA THR A 60 -0.64 -5.52 10.43
C THR A 60 -2.08 -5.62 9.93
N LYS A 61 -2.71 -4.47 9.66
CA LYS A 61 -3.99 -4.44 8.96
C LYS A 61 -3.82 -4.79 7.49
N THR A 62 -4.76 -5.56 6.96
CA THR A 62 -4.72 -6.05 5.59
C THR A 62 -6.11 -5.94 4.96
N HIS A 63 -6.13 -5.85 3.63
CA HIS A 63 -7.34 -5.91 2.83
C HIS A 63 -7.09 -6.84 1.64
N GLY A 64 -7.99 -7.77 1.35
CA GLY A 64 -7.77 -8.84 0.35
C GLY A 64 -7.41 -8.31 -1.04
N GLY A 65 -7.93 -7.13 -1.39
CA GLY A 65 -7.65 -6.42 -2.63
C GLY A 65 -6.27 -5.73 -2.73
N TYR A 66 -5.43 -5.80 -1.68
CA TYR A 66 -4.12 -5.15 -1.66
C TYR A 66 -2.98 -6.14 -1.32
N GLN A 67 -1.80 -5.87 -1.87
CA GLN A 67 -0.52 -6.40 -1.42
C GLN A 67 0.16 -5.32 -0.58
N HIS A 68 0.78 -5.68 0.53
CA HIS A 68 1.49 -4.71 1.37
C HIS A 68 3.00 -4.95 1.31
N TYR A 69 3.74 -3.87 1.49
CA TYR A 69 5.19 -3.81 1.47
C TYR A 69 5.66 -3.08 2.72
N THR A 70 6.68 -3.64 3.36
CA THR A 70 7.25 -3.06 4.58
C THR A 70 8.74 -2.81 4.40
N PRO A 71 9.31 -1.79 5.04
CA PRO A 71 10.71 -1.42 4.91
C PRO A 71 11.65 -2.38 5.66
N VAL A 72 11.12 -3.07 6.68
CA VAL A 72 11.87 -4.01 7.51
C VAL A 72 11.08 -5.31 7.67
N GLU A 73 11.78 -6.43 7.54
CA GLU A 73 11.21 -7.76 7.75
C GLU A 73 11.21 -8.12 9.24
N GLU A 74 12.31 -7.87 9.95
CA GLU A 74 12.38 -8.15 11.38
C GLU A 74 11.74 -7.00 12.19
N TRP A 75 10.74 -7.31 13.01
CA TRP A 75 9.97 -6.32 13.76
C TRP A 75 10.30 -6.31 15.25
N MET A 76 11.00 -7.35 15.76
CA MET A 76 11.38 -7.48 17.16
C MET A 76 12.30 -6.34 17.61
N ALA A 77 13.23 -5.91 16.75
CA ALA A 77 14.12 -4.78 17.03
C ALA A 77 13.46 -3.41 16.79
N GLY A 78 12.35 -3.38 16.06
CA GLY A 78 11.63 -2.15 15.73
C GLY A 78 10.64 -2.35 14.57
N PRO A 79 9.32 -2.23 14.79
CA PRO A 79 8.34 -2.42 13.72
C PRO A 79 8.39 -1.31 12.67
N PRO A 80 7.88 -1.53 11.46
CA PRO A 80 7.74 -0.47 10.45
C PRO A 80 7.08 0.80 11.00
N ARG A 81 7.65 1.98 10.73
CA ARG A 81 6.97 3.27 10.94
C ARG A 81 6.25 3.76 9.69
N THR A 82 6.38 3.03 8.59
CA THR A 82 5.75 3.32 7.31
C THR A 82 5.53 2.03 6.52
N MET A 83 4.54 1.99 5.64
CA MET A 83 4.32 0.88 4.69
C MET A 83 3.54 1.33 3.46
N VAL A 84 3.61 0.53 2.40
CA VAL A 84 2.91 0.79 1.14
C VAL A 84 2.00 -0.37 0.80
N TYR A 85 0.76 -0.08 0.39
CA TYR A 85 -0.18 -1.05 -0.16
C TYR A 85 -0.39 -0.81 -1.65
N VAL A 86 -0.40 -1.87 -2.45
CA VAL A 86 -0.61 -1.84 -3.90
C VAL A 86 -1.80 -2.73 -4.25
N ARG A 87 -2.76 -2.19 -5.01
CA ARG A 87 -3.99 -2.90 -5.40
C ARG A 87 -3.69 -4.13 -6.28
N LYS A 88 -4.43 -5.22 -6.06
CA LYS A 88 -4.39 -6.47 -6.85
C LYS A 88 -5.58 -6.57 -7.83
N PRO A 89 -5.42 -7.23 -9.00
CA PRO A 89 -4.17 -7.44 -9.71
C PRO A 89 -3.85 -6.14 -10.46
N ARG A 90 -2.81 -5.41 -10.04
CA ARG A 90 -2.21 -4.41 -10.92
C ARG A 90 -1.06 -5.05 -11.66
N GLY A 91 -1.30 -5.32 -12.95
CA GLY A 91 -0.28 -5.79 -13.87
C GLY A 91 0.85 -4.78 -13.94
N GLY A 92 2.04 -5.19 -13.54
CA GLY A 92 3.25 -4.38 -13.52
C GLY A 92 4.31 -4.97 -12.61
N THR A 93 5.57 -4.57 -12.83
CA THR A 93 6.67 -4.88 -11.92
C THR A 93 6.40 -4.19 -10.58
N GLN A 94 6.37 -4.98 -9.51
CA GLN A 94 6.31 -4.49 -8.14
C GLN A 94 7.61 -4.88 -7.46
N ARG A 95 8.47 -3.90 -7.16
CA ARG A 95 9.78 -4.14 -6.55
C ARG A 95 9.99 -3.18 -5.39
N ILE A 96 10.42 -3.71 -4.24
CA ILE A 96 10.91 -2.88 -3.14
C ILE A 96 12.26 -2.29 -3.56
N ILE A 97 12.38 -0.96 -3.50
CA ILE A 97 13.63 -0.23 -3.76
C ILE A 97 14.17 0.29 -2.43
N GLY A 98 15.49 0.24 -2.21
CA GLY A 98 16.12 0.85 -1.03
C GLY A 98 15.89 0.11 0.30
N ARG A 99 16.06 -1.22 0.33
CA ARG A 99 15.97 -2.07 1.53
C ARG A 99 17.09 -1.83 2.56
N GLU A 100 17.53 -0.60 2.80
CA GLU A 100 18.64 -0.30 3.72
C GLU A 100 18.26 -0.42 5.22
N GLY A 101 17.33 -1.31 5.57
CA GLY A 101 17.00 -1.65 6.96
C GLY A 101 16.36 -0.51 7.78
N HIS A 102 16.12 0.66 7.17
CA HIS A 102 15.59 1.81 7.88
C HIS A 102 14.06 1.73 7.94
N ARG A 103 13.51 1.53 9.14
CA ARG A 103 12.06 1.31 9.40
C ARG A 103 11.13 2.47 8.99
N ASP A 104 11.68 3.54 8.44
CA ASP A 104 11.01 4.83 8.19
C ASP A 104 10.77 5.16 6.73
N ILE A 105 11.36 4.39 5.83
CA ILE A 105 11.29 4.65 4.39
C ILE A 105 10.92 3.35 3.69
N CYS A 106 9.74 3.30 3.09
CA CYS A 106 9.31 2.20 2.25
C CYS A 106 9.12 2.71 0.82
N ALA A 107 9.90 2.19 -0.11
CA ALA A 107 9.80 2.54 -1.52
C ALA A 107 9.45 1.32 -2.37
N VAL A 108 8.49 1.49 -3.28
CA VAL A 108 8.08 0.47 -4.25
C VAL A 108 7.99 1.06 -5.65
N GLU A 109 8.40 0.32 -6.65
CA GLU A 109 8.17 0.65 -8.05
C GLU A 109 6.85 0.02 -8.52
N VAL A 110 5.95 0.82 -9.09
CA VAL A 110 4.68 0.36 -9.66
C VAL A 110 4.44 1.06 -10.99
N CYS A 111 4.28 0.29 -12.08
CA CYS A 111 4.07 0.80 -13.44
C CYS A 111 5.13 1.84 -13.86
N GLY A 112 6.41 1.61 -13.53
CA GLY A 112 7.52 2.51 -13.85
C GLY A 112 7.57 3.79 -13.02
N THR A 113 6.69 3.95 -12.02
CA THR A 113 6.70 5.06 -11.06
C THR A 113 7.19 4.56 -9.71
N VAL A 114 8.13 5.27 -9.09
CA VAL A 114 8.60 4.98 -7.73
C VAL A 114 7.70 5.71 -6.72
N TRP A 115 7.15 4.95 -5.78
CA TRP A 115 6.31 5.43 -4.70
C TRP A 115 7.07 5.29 -3.39
N VAL A 116 7.22 6.40 -2.65
CA VAL A 116 7.98 6.43 -1.41
C VAL A 116 7.08 6.92 -0.28
N SER A 117 6.94 6.11 0.76
CA SER A 117 6.32 6.54 2.02
C SER A 117 7.41 6.74 3.08
N LEU A 118 7.54 7.97 3.59
CA LEU A 118 8.55 8.38 4.57
C LEU A 118 7.89 8.90 5.86
N TYR A 119 8.48 8.59 7.01
CA TYR A 119 8.05 9.10 8.31
C TYR A 119 9.26 9.41 9.21
N ARG A 120 9.37 10.60 9.80
CA ARG A 120 10.50 10.98 10.69
C ARG A 120 10.01 11.23 12.11
#